data_AF-A0A7W7PWD0-F1
#
_entry.id   AF-A0A7W7PWD0-F1
#
_cell.length_a   1.000
_cell.length_b   1.000
_cell.length_c   1.000
_cell.angle_alpha   90.00
_cell.angle_beta   90.00
_cell.angle_gamma   90.00
#
_symmetry.space_group_name_H-M   'P 1'
#
loop_
_entity.id
_entity.type
_entity.pdbx_description
1 polymer ?
#
loop_
_entity_poly.entity_id
_entity_poly.type
_entity_poly.pdbx_seq_one_letter_code
_entity_poly.pdbx_strand_id
1 'polypeptide(L)'
;MQPHVKEALEDWTDAWSEHQRTAQAAFIAAFPALTHADRCQCFGPTLRWETSGEGLGKACLDDHGRATIEFEHVPKAAVGQAMAEIWGAGWFDEGPGGFAEAEPGRYFYEDEQSYAEYEFDVHDDGTVTFGISYVKVDDIVAMLDELERALAIQRAA
;
A
#
# COMPACT_ATOMS: atom_id res chain seq x y z
N MET A 1 18.61 -14.22 -30.85
CA MET A 1 17.82 -15.10 -29.96
C MET A 1 17.20 -16.19 -30.82
N GLN A 2 17.15 -17.44 -30.35
CA GLN A 2 16.49 -18.52 -31.09
C GLN A 2 14.98 -18.27 -31.17
N PRO A 3 14.27 -18.68 -32.24
CA PRO A 3 12.84 -18.39 -32.40
C PRO A 3 11.98 -18.81 -31.20
N HIS A 4 12.17 -20.02 -30.68
CA HIS A 4 11.42 -20.52 -29.51
C HIS A 4 11.73 -19.75 -28.22
N VAL A 5 12.92 -19.16 -28.08
CA VAL A 5 13.25 -18.31 -26.93
C VAL A 5 12.55 -16.96 -27.05
N LYS A 6 12.40 -16.43 -28.27
CA LYS A 6 11.66 -15.18 -28.51
C LYS A 6 10.19 -15.37 -28.17
N GLU A 7 9.57 -16.46 -28.63
CA GLU A 7 8.19 -16.83 -28.31
C GLU A 7 7.99 -16.97 -26.78
N ALA A 8 8.87 -17.70 -26.09
CA ALA A 8 8.79 -17.83 -24.63
C ALA A 8 8.91 -16.48 -23.88
N LEU A 9 9.69 -15.52 -24.39
CA LEU A 9 9.78 -14.18 -23.81
C LEU A 9 8.55 -13.32 -24.11
N GLU A 10 7.94 -13.49 -25.28
CA GLU A 10 6.67 -12.85 -25.63
C GLU A 10 5.56 -13.35 -24.68
N ASP A 11 5.42 -14.66 -24.50
CA ASP A 11 4.48 -15.27 -23.55
C ASP A 11 4.69 -14.77 -22.12
N TRP A 12 5.95 -14.70 -21.67
CA TRP A 12 6.29 -14.17 -20.35
C TRP A 12 5.88 -12.70 -20.19
N THR A 13 6.09 -11.89 -21.22
CA THR A 13 5.74 -10.46 -21.21
C THR A 13 4.22 -10.27 -21.15
N ASP A 14 3.48 -11.10 -21.87
CA ASP A 14 2.01 -11.09 -21.86
C ASP A 14 1.45 -11.49 -20.49
N ALA A 15 2.01 -12.55 -19.88
CA ALA A 15 1.64 -12.98 -18.53
C ALA A 15 1.94 -11.90 -17.48
N TRP A 16 3.11 -11.26 -17.56
CA TRP A 16 3.48 -10.15 -16.70
C TRP A 16 2.51 -8.96 -16.84
N SER A 17 2.16 -8.59 -18.07
CA SER A 17 1.23 -7.49 -18.34
C SER A 17 -0.17 -7.79 -17.79
N GLU A 18 -0.63 -9.04 -17.84
CA GLU A 18 -1.89 -9.47 -17.23
C GLU A 18 -1.82 -9.43 -15.70
N HIS A 19 -0.70 -9.89 -15.11
CA HIS A 19 -0.48 -9.79 -13.66
C HIS A 19 -0.57 -8.33 -13.17
N GLN A 20 0.06 -7.40 -13.89
CA GLN A 20 0.00 -5.98 -13.54
C GLN A 20 -1.43 -5.42 -13.58
N ARG A 21 -2.18 -5.73 -14.65
CA ARG A 21 -3.58 -5.28 -14.78
C ARG A 21 -4.47 -5.85 -13.68
N THR A 22 -4.34 -7.14 -13.38
CA THR A 22 -5.17 -7.82 -12.38
C THR A 22 -4.88 -7.32 -10.97
N ALA A 23 -3.62 -7.05 -10.63
CA ALA A 23 -3.27 -6.43 -9.36
C ALA A 23 -3.84 -5.01 -9.23
N GLN A 24 -3.74 -4.17 -10.27
CA GLN A 24 -4.37 -2.85 -10.26
C GLN A 24 -5.89 -2.92 -10.08
N ALA A 25 -6.55 -3.86 -10.77
CA ALA A 25 -7.98 -4.09 -10.59
C ALA A 25 -8.33 -4.49 -9.15
N ALA A 26 -7.49 -5.32 -8.51
CA ALA A 26 -7.67 -5.69 -7.11
C ALA A 26 -7.47 -4.50 -6.16
N PHE A 27 -6.46 -3.65 -6.39
CA PHE A 27 -6.26 -2.44 -5.60
C PHE A 27 -7.45 -1.47 -5.72
N ILE A 28 -7.97 -1.25 -6.93
CA ILE A 28 -9.16 -0.41 -7.15
C ILE A 28 -10.40 -1.03 -6.51
N ALA A 29 -10.54 -2.35 -6.53
CA ALA A 29 -11.67 -3.02 -5.88
C ALA A 29 -11.65 -2.85 -4.36
N ALA A 30 -10.46 -2.88 -3.74
CA ALA A 30 -10.28 -2.66 -2.30
C ALA A 30 -10.37 -1.18 -1.90
N PHE A 31 -9.88 -0.27 -2.75
CA PHE A 31 -9.86 1.16 -2.49
C PHE A 31 -10.36 1.94 -3.72
N PRO A 32 -11.69 2.10 -3.87
CA PRO A 32 -12.30 2.64 -5.10
C PRO A 32 -11.89 4.07 -5.50
N ALA A 33 -11.34 4.84 -4.55
CA ALA A 33 -10.82 6.17 -4.82
C ALA A 33 -9.44 6.18 -5.53
N LEU A 34 -8.82 5.00 -5.71
CA LEU A 34 -7.62 4.86 -6.54
C LEU A 34 -7.98 4.99 -8.03
N THR A 35 -7.21 5.81 -8.74
CA THR A 35 -7.38 6.09 -10.17
C THR A 35 -6.06 5.93 -10.91
N HIS A 36 -6.11 5.61 -12.21
CA HIS A 36 -4.90 5.48 -13.01
C HIS A 36 -4.13 6.81 -13.13
N ALA A 37 -2.81 6.75 -12.97
CA ALA A 37 -1.93 7.91 -13.15
C ALA A 37 -1.38 7.99 -14.57
N ASP A 38 -1.31 9.20 -15.13
CA ASP A 38 -0.71 9.46 -16.45
C ASP A 38 0.83 9.32 -16.47
N ARG A 39 1.49 9.31 -15.30
CA ARG A 39 2.95 9.17 -15.17
C ARG A 39 3.29 8.13 -14.10
N CYS A 40 4.11 7.15 -14.46
CA CYS A 40 4.69 6.21 -13.51
C CYS A 40 5.72 6.94 -12.62
N GLN A 41 5.49 6.91 -11.31
CA GLN A 41 6.51 7.24 -10.30
C GLN A 41 7.02 5.99 -9.58
N CYS A 42 6.68 4.81 -10.11
CA CYS A 42 7.19 3.49 -9.75
C CYS A 42 7.73 2.79 -11.01
N PHE A 43 8.37 1.62 -10.86
CA PHE A 43 8.84 0.80 -12.00
C PHE A 43 7.71 0.23 -12.87
N GLY A 44 6.46 0.25 -12.39
CA GLY A 44 5.28 -0.24 -13.11
C GLY A 44 4.09 0.74 -13.14
N PRO A 45 2.93 0.28 -13.65
CA PRO A 45 1.67 1.03 -13.63
C PRO A 45 1.33 1.52 -12.21
N THR A 46 0.99 2.80 -12.10
CA THR A 46 0.75 3.46 -10.81
C THR A 46 -0.70 3.93 -10.72
N LEU A 47 -1.33 3.69 -9.58
CA LEU A 47 -2.60 4.27 -9.18
C LEU A 47 -2.36 5.43 -8.22
N ARG A 48 -3.23 6.44 -8.24
CA ARG A 48 -3.20 7.58 -7.32
C ARG A 48 -4.52 7.77 -6.63
N TRP A 49 -4.41 8.28 -5.42
CA TRP A 49 -5.52 8.70 -4.60
C TRP A 49 -5.25 10.12 -4.09
N GLU A 50 -6.30 10.93 -4.05
CA GLU A 50 -6.31 12.23 -3.39
C GLU A 50 -7.74 12.49 -2.94
N THR A 51 -7.94 12.72 -1.64
CA THR A 51 -9.24 13.09 -1.07
C THR A 51 -9.03 14.09 0.05
N SER A 52 -9.63 15.26 -0.10
CA SER A 52 -9.44 16.37 0.85
C SER A 52 -9.90 15.96 2.26
N GLY A 53 -8.99 16.10 3.22
CA GLY A 53 -9.23 15.73 4.62
C GLY A 53 -8.95 14.26 4.96
N GLU A 54 -8.64 13.42 3.97
CA GLU A 54 -8.37 11.98 4.19
C GLU A 54 -6.95 11.58 3.81
N GLY A 55 -6.35 12.28 2.86
CA GLY A 55 -4.97 12.05 2.44
C GLY A 55 -4.82 11.98 0.94
N LEU A 56 -3.61 11.62 0.53
CA LEU A 56 -3.24 11.42 -0.86
C LEU A 56 -2.13 10.38 -0.97
N GLY A 57 -1.90 9.85 -2.15
CA GLY A 57 -0.76 8.97 -2.37
C GLY A 57 -0.87 8.13 -3.61
N LYS A 58 -0.15 7.00 -3.59
CA LYS A 58 -0.07 6.07 -4.72
C LYS A 58 -0.03 4.62 -4.28
N ALA A 59 -0.53 3.75 -5.15
CA ALA A 59 -0.38 2.30 -5.07
C ALA A 59 0.20 1.79 -6.39
N CYS A 60 1.21 0.93 -6.34
CA CYS A 60 1.88 0.42 -7.54
C CYS A 60 2.45 -0.98 -7.34
N LEU A 61 2.85 -1.58 -8.47
CA LEU A 61 3.66 -2.79 -8.50
C LEU A 61 5.09 -2.44 -8.92
N ASP A 62 6.06 -3.08 -8.29
CA ASP A 62 7.46 -3.07 -8.72
C ASP A 62 7.70 -4.03 -9.91
N ASP A 63 8.94 -4.09 -10.38
CA ASP A 63 9.38 -4.95 -11.49
C ASP A 63 9.52 -6.43 -11.10
N HIS A 64 9.28 -6.77 -9.84
CA HIS A 64 9.29 -8.12 -9.29
C HIS A 64 7.88 -8.65 -8.93
N GLY A 65 6.84 -7.84 -9.12
CA GLY A 65 5.45 -8.21 -8.87
C GLY A 65 5.03 -8.01 -7.42
N ARG A 66 5.79 -7.19 -6.68
CA ARG A 66 5.48 -6.84 -5.30
C ARG A 66 4.79 -5.49 -5.26
N ALA A 67 3.87 -5.35 -4.32
CA ALA A 67 3.04 -4.17 -4.18
C ALA A 67 3.71 -3.16 -3.25
N THR A 68 3.48 -1.88 -3.56
CA THR A 68 3.89 -0.75 -2.73
C THR A 68 2.74 0.25 -2.64
N ILE A 69 2.49 0.76 -1.44
CA ILE A 69 1.69 1.96 -1.22
C ILE A 69 2.52 3.02 -0.50
N GLU A 70 2.35 4.28 -0.90
CA GLU A 70 2.96 5.45 -0.27
C GLU A 70 1.89 6.52 -0.15
N PHE A 71 1.37 6.71 1.06
CA PHE A 71 0.29 7.65 1.37
C PHE A 71 0.75 8.73 2.34
N GLU A 72 0.20 9.93 2.19
CA GLU A 72 0.57 11.14 2.91
C GLU A 72 -0.66 11.74 3.60
N HIS A 73 -0.45 12.29 4.79
CA HIS A 73 -1.47 13.01 5.58
C HIS A 73 -2.76 12.20 5.83
N VAL A 74 -2.62 10.89 6.06
CA VAL A 74 -3.75 10.01 6.35
C VAL A 74 -4.08 10.05 7.85
N PRO A 75 -5.36 10.12 8.27
CA PRO A 75 -5.72 10.08 9.69
C PRO A 75 -5.09 8.89 10.41
N LYS A 76 -4.28 9.16 11.45
CA LYS A 76 -3.57 8.13 12.23
C LYS A 76 -4.52 7.05 12.77
N ALA A 77 -5.71 7.47 13.20
CA ALA A 77 -6.72 6.56 13.71
C ALA A 77 -7.19 5.54 12.64
N ALA A 78 -7.28 5.94 11.37
CA ALA A 78 -7.67 5.02 10.29
C ALA A 78 -6.54 4.03 10.01
N VAL A 79 -5.31 4.52 9.91
CA VAL A 79 -4.11 3.68 9.70
C VAL A 79 -3.98 2.67 10.84
N GLY A 80 -4.08 3.12 12.10
CA GLY A 80 -3.95 2.24 13.26
C GLY A 80 -5.02 1.16 13.33
N GLN A 81 -6.27 1.47 12.96
CA GLN A 81 -7.33 0.47 12.86
C GLN A 81 -7.01 -0.58 11.79
N ALA A 82 -6.62 -0.15 10.59
CA ALA A 82 -6.29 -1.06 9.51
C ALA A 82 -5.08 -1.96 9.85
N MET A 83 -4.02 -1.38 10.43
CA MET A 83 -2.86 -2.16 10.89
C MET A 83 -3.21 -3.20 11.95
N ALA A 84 -4.06 -2.84 12.91
CA ALA A 84 -4.46 -3.76 13.97
C ALA A 84 -5.27 -4.96 13.44
N GLU A 85 -6.07 -4.76 12.38
CA GLU A 85 -6.85 -5.84 11.76
C GLU A 85 -5.94 -6.76 10.91
N ILE A 86 -5.03 -6.19 10.12
CA ILE A 86 -4.22 -6.96 9.17
C ILE A 86 -3.03 -7.65 9.84
N TRP A 87 -2.30 -6.94 10.70
CA TRP A 87 -1.07 -7.45 11.31
C TRP A 87 -1.19 -7.75 12.80
N GLY A 88 -2.26 -7.25 13.44
CA GLY A 88 -2.46 -7.36 14.89
C GLY A 88 -1.85 -6.17 15.64
N ALA A 89 -2.48 -5.81 16.77
CA ALA A 89 -2.05 -4.67 17.59
C ALA A 89 -0.60 -4.80 18.11
N GLY A 90 -0.10 -6.02 18.29
CA GLY A 90 1.26 -6.27 18.76
C GLY A 90 2.33 -6.24 17.67
N TRP A 91 1.99 -5.91 16.42
CA TRP A 91 2.98 -5.77 15.35
C TRP A 91 3.81 -4.50 15.48
N PHE A 92 3.24 -3.46 16.10
CA PHE A 92 3.90 -2.16 16.28
C PHE A 92 4.31 -1.98 17.75
N ASP A 93 5.61 -2.05 18.04
CA ASP A 93 6.18 -2.15 19.40
C ASP A 93 6.18 -0.83 20.22
N GLU A 94 5.33 0.14 19.89
CA GLU A 94 5.29 1.45 20.60
C GLU A 94 4.35 1.48 21.81
N GLY A 95 3.65 0.39 22.14
CA GLY A 95 2.78 0.32 23.31
C GLY A 95 1.72 -0.79 23.25
N PRO A 96 0.95 -1.01 24.33
CA PRO A 96 -0.12 -2.00 24.37
C PRO A 96 -1.25 -1.73 23.36
N GLY A 97 -1.43 -0.47 22.93
CA GLY A 97 -2.35 -0.08 21.86
C GLY A 97 -1.74 -0.08 20.45
N GLY A 98 -0.48 -0.51 20.29
CA GLY A 98 0.21 -0.58 19.01
C GLY A 98 0.30 0.78 18.32
N PHE A 99 0.04 0.80 17.01
CA PHE A 99 0.14 2.00 16.18
C PHE A 99 -0.76 3.15 16.66
N ALA A 100 -1.91 2.85 17.28
CA ALA A 100 -2.82 3.88 17.79
C ALA A 100 -2.20 4.74 18.90
N GLU A 101 -1.27 4.18 19.67
CA GLU A 101 -0.55 4.86 20.77
C GLU A 101 0.82 5.42 20.34
N ALA A 102 1.23 5.23 19.08
CA ALA A 102 2.51 5.73 18.58
C ALA A 102 2.66 7.25 18.77
N GLU A 103 3.75 7.70 19.39
CA GLU A 103 4.01 9.13 19.53
C GLU A 103 4.45 9.74 18.18
N PRO A 104 4.37 11.07 18.02
CA PRO A 104 4.90 11.73 16.83
C PRO A 104 6.38 11.41 16.60
N GLY A 105 6.74 11.04 15.37
CA GLY A 105 8.08 10.55 15.05
C GLY A 105 8.14 9.67 13.81
N ARG A 106 9.37 9.31 13.42
CA ARG A 106 9.65 8.47 12.27
C ARG A 106 10.01 7.07 12.71
N TYR A 107 9.34 6.10 12.11
CA TYR A 107 9.44 4.67 12.40
C TYR A 107 9.76 3.92 11.11
N PHE A 108 10.68 2.95 11.21
CA PHE A 108 11.13 2.15 10.08
C PHE A 108 11.28 0.69 10.50
N TYR A 109 10.75 -0.21 9.69
CA TYR A 109 10.80 -1.64 9.90
C TYR A 109 11.11 -2.35 8.58
N GLU A 110 12.02 -3.32 8.63
CA GLU A 110 12.30 -4.21 7.51
C GLU A 110 12.05 -5.64 7.97
N ASP A 111 11.24 -6.39 7.21
CA ASP A 111 11.08 -7.82 7.42
C ASP A 111 12.23 -8.55 6.71
N GLU A 112 13.18 -9.08 7.49
CA GLU A 112 14.37 -9.77 6.94
C GLU A 112 14.04 -11.01 6.10
N GLN A 113 12.85 -11.61 6.26
CA GLN A 113 12.44 -12.80 5.52
C GLN A 113 11.81 -12.45 4.17
N SER A 114 11.01 -11.39 4.10
CA SER A 114 10.30 -10.99 2.89
C SER A 114 10.94 -9.80 2.16
N TYR A 115 11.86 -9.08 2.81
CA TYR A 115 12.39 -7.78 2.40
C TYR A 115 11.31 -6.70 2.25
N ALA A 116 10.18 -6.88 2.93
CA ALA A 116 9.15 -5.86 3.01
C ALA A 116 9.65 -4.70 3.89
N GLU A 117 9.41 -3.48 3.44
CA GLU A 117 9.81 -2.27 4.15
C GLU A 117 8.57 -1.48 4.56
N TYR A 118 8.58 -0.98 5.79
CA TYR A 118 7.49 -0.24 6.39
C TYR A 118 8.05 1.05 6.97
N GLU A 119 7.59 2.19 6.46
CA GLU A 119 7.97 3.51 6.95
C GLU A 119 6.73 4.24 7.44
N PHE A 120 6.79 4.84 8.63
CA PHE A 120 5.71 5.67 9.16
C PHE A 120 6.28 6.95 9.73
N ASP A 121 5.74 8.09 9.32
CA ASP A 121 6.02 9.41 9.85
C ASP A 121 4.73 9.91 10.51
N VAL A 122 4.66 9.80 11.83
CA VAL A 122 3.52 10.19 12.65
C VAL A 122 3.63 11.67 12.97
N HIS A 123 2.66 12.46 12.53
CA HIS A 123 2.66 13.91 12.66
C HIS A 123 1.94 14.36 13.95
N ASP A 124 2.34 15.51 14.48
CA ASP A 124 1.71 16.13 15.66
C ASP A 124 0.23 16.49 15.44
N ASP A 125 -0.22 16.61 14.19
CA ASP A 125 -1.60 16.96 13.82
C ASP A 125 -2.55 15.76 13.80
N GLY A 126 -2.07 14.56 14.19
CA GLY A 126 -2.87 13.34 14.20
C GLY A 126 -2.98 12.65 12.85
N THR A 127 -2.16 13.03 11.86
CA THR A 127 -2.02 12.34 10.58
C THR A 127 -0.72 11.53 10.51
N VAL A 128 -0.61 10.70 9.48
CA VAL A 128 0.55 9.85 9.19
C VAL A 128 0.88 9.92 7.71
N THR A 129 2.16 10.05 7.40
CA THR A 129 2.71 9.68 6.08
C THR A 129 3.35 8.31 6.20
N PHE A 130 2.95 7.35 5.37
CA PHE A 130 3.48 6.00 5.46
C PHE A 130 3.74 5.36 4.10
N GLY A 131 4.74 4.49 4.08
CA GLY A 131 5.08 3.62 2.98
C GLY A 131 5.05 2.17 3.43
N ILE A 132 4.39 1.30 2.67
CA ILE A 132 4.50 -0.15 2.81
C ILE A 132 4.95 -0.66 1.45
N SER A 133 6.17 -1.19 1.40
CA SER A 133 6.89 -1.46 0.16
C SER A 133 7.28 -2.93 0.07
N TYR A 134 7.34 -3.43 -1.17
CA TYR A 134 7.88 -4.75 -1.49
C TYR A 134 7.12 -5.92 -0.85
N VAL A 135 5.84 -5.73 -0.56
CA VAL A 135 4.96 -6.74 0.03
C VAL A 135 4.18 -7.50 -1.04
N LYS A 136 3.48 -8.56 -0.65
CA LYS A 136 2.63 -9.29 -1.58
C LYS A 136 1.39 -8.47 -1.94
N VAL A 137 0.80 -8.79 -3.10
CA VAL A 137 -0.40 -8.12 -3.61
C VAL A 137 -1.60 -8.31 -2.67
N ASP A 138 -1.78 -9.51 -2.12
CA ASP A 138 -2.87 -9.83 -1.20
C ASP A 138 -2.77 -9.03 0.11
N ASP A 139 -1.56 -8.85 0.66
CA ASP A 139 -1.34 -8.03 1.86
C ASP A 139 -1.72 -6.55 1.63
N ILE A 140 -1.34 -5.97 0.47
CA ILE A 140 -1.75 -4.59 0.12
C ILE A 140 -3.25 -4.49 -0.14
N VAL A 141 -3.84 -5.47 -0.84
CA VAL A 141 -5.29 -5.48 -1.06
C VAL A 141 -6.04 -5.51 0.26
N ALA A 142 -5.59 -6.31 1.23
CA ALA A 142 -6.20 -6.37 2.55
C ALA A 142 -6.03 -5.05 3.33
N MET A 143 -4.82 -4.48 3.34
CA MET A 143 -4.56 -3.18 3.97
C MET A 143 -5.39 -2.05 3.36
N LEU A 144 -5.54 -2.05 2.03
CA LEU A 144 -6.38 -1.08 1.31
C LEU A 144 -7.87 -1.22 1.66
N ASP A 145 -8.42 -2.45 1.70
CA ASP A 145 -9.82 -2.67 2.06
C ASP A 145 -10.11 -2.20 3.48
N GLU A 146 -9.26 -2.56 4.44
CA GLU A 146 -9.43 -2.14 5.83
C GLU A 146 -9.23 -0.64 6.04
N LEU A 147 -8.30 -0.02 5.32
CA LEU A 147 -8.12 1.42 5.37
C LEU A 147 -9.35 2.16 4.81
N GLU A 148 -9.92 1.72 3.69
CA GLU A 148 -11.15 2.32 3.14
C GLU A 148 -12.33 2.17 4.10
N ARG A 149 -12.48 1.00 4.76
CA ARG A 149 -13.49 0.81 5.82
C ARG A 149 -13.28 1.76 6.99
N ALA A 150 -12.05 1.91 7.46
CA ALA A 150 -11.71 2.78 8.58
C ALA A 150 -11.96 4.27 8.24
N LEU A 151 -11.60 4.71 7.03
CA LEU A 151 -11.90 6.05 6.53
C LEU A 151 -13.41 6.28 6.40
N ALA A 152 -14.16 5.30 5.88
CA ALA A 152 -15.62 5.39 5.76
C ALA A 152 -16.33 5.59 7.12
N ILE A 153 -15.83 4.97 8.19
CA ILE A 153 -16.34 5.20 9.56
C ILE A 153 -16.13 6.66 9.98
N GLN A 154 -14.95 7.23 9.69
CA GLN A 154 -14.64 8.62 10.03
C GLN A 154 -15.46 9.62 9.21
N ARG A 155 -15.68 9.35 7.92
CA ARG A 155 -16.57 10.17 7.06
C ARG A 155 -18.00 10.28 7.62
N ALA A 156 -18.45 9.27 8.38
CA ALA A 156 -19.78 9.20 8.96
C ALA A 156 -19.90 9.80 10.37
N ALA A 157 -18.78 10.16 11.01
CA ALA A 157 -18.73 10.69 12.38
C ALA A 157 -18.89 12.22 12.40
#